data_AF-A0A1I8JHK9-F1
#
_entry.id   AF-A0A1I8JHK9-F1
#
_cell.length_a   1.000
_cell.length_b   1.000
_cell.length_c   1.000
_cell.angle_alpha   90.00
_cell.angle_beta   90.00
_cell.angle_gamma   90.00
#
_symmetry.space_group_name_H-M   'P 1'
#
loop_
_entity.id
_entity.type
_entity.pdbx_description
1 polymer ?
#
loop_
_entity_poly.entity_id
_entity_poly.type
_entity_poly.pdbx_seq_one_letter_code
_entity_poly.pdbx_strand_id
1 'polypeptide(L)'
;MKTAFAPAAAAAASTSIRLTQLVVALMLIVCCCLTSAAADGAYAYDSYVTYGEWNAWGFCTNKCKQYRRRTCESKNFLWPCNNIFQQQDCFTGDCLININLTTVECGQRRDPVVQRIFGGVESQPHSWPWHVRLVRNRRNRRYGGVQQICGGTLIHPQFVLTARHCVVGNHRLRQVYAVVGDHDTREKHPNEQTRRVVKIRTHPGIRAGNLEYDVALLKLDWPVTLGNHVKLACLPPERHRVSELPTNTMCTAIGFGRQGRKAEDGPMSPTLREARLYLTDNSRCQEEYARTSVRINPLTHVCASASGSDTCSGDSGGGLFCSDKPAGTPDGAERWYLYGITSFGHPRGCGYHSGVFQRVSVLFDWLKNSIQADLRDGFLRN
;
A
#
# COMPACT_ATOMS: atom_id res chain seq x y z
N MET A 1 -4.33 73.59 17.81
CA MET A 1 -5.51 74.07 17.06
C MET A 1 -6.61 73.03 17.26
N LYS A 2 -7.45 73.24 18.27
CA LYS A 2 -8.85 73.71 18.12
C LYS A 2 -9.69 72.67 17.35
N THR A 3 -10.36 71.74 18.06
CA THR A 3 -11.76 71.84 18.57
C THR A 3 -12.78 71.80 17.42
N ALA A 4 -13.81 70.95 17.42
CA ALA A 4 -14.89 70.86 18.40
C ALA A 4 -15.46 69.43 18.48
N PHE A 5 -15.67 68.83 19.66
CA PHE A 5 -16.71 69.06 20.67
C PHE A 5 -18.13 68.63 20.26
N ALA A 6 -18.62 67.65 21.02
CA ALA A 6 -19.95 67.04 21.07
C ALA A 6 -21.03 68.02 21.58
N PRO A 7 -22.32 67.63 21.77
CA PRO A 7 -22.69 66.87 22.98
C PRO A 7 -23.90 65.92 22.89
N ALA A 8 -24.11 65.27 24.03
CA ALA A 8 -25.10 64.29 24.47
C ALA A 8 -26.60 64.62 24.29
N ALA A 9 -27.42 63.57 24.35
CA ALA A 9 -28.65 63.56 25.15
C ALA A 9 -29.07 62.11 25.50
N ALA A 10 -29.45 61.91 26.77
CA ALA A 10 -30.02 60.70 27.33
C ALA A 10 -31.53 60.89 27.59
N ALA A 11 -32.33 59.83 27.36
CA ALA A 11 -33.66 59.58 27.95
C ALA A 11 -34.06 58.13 27.54
N ALA A 12 -34.13 57.15 28.43
CA ALA A 12 -35.16 56.83 29.43
C ALA A 12 -36.42 56.10 28.88
N ALA A 13 -36.53 54.83 29.31
CA ALA A 13 -37.73 54.03 29.62
C ALA A 13 -38.71 53.55 28.51
N SER A 14 -38.81 52.21 28.38
CA SER A 14 -40.02 51.40 28.70
C SER A 14 -40.22 50.21 27.74
N THR A 15 -40.02 49.01 28.30
CA THR A 15 -40.86 47.80 28.22
C THR A 15 -41.53 47.41 26.89
N SER A 16 -41.12 46.26 26.31
CA SER A 16 -42.03 45.19 25.82
C SER A 16 -41.34 44.20 24.86
N ILE A 17 -41.17 42.93 25.29
CA ILE A 17 -41.48 41.68 24.54
C ILE A 17 -40.57 41.40 23.29
N ARG A 18 -39.84 40.27 23.11
CA ARG A 18 -40.08 38.85 23.42
C ARG A 18 -38.76 38.06 23.26
N LEU A 19 -38.60 37.02 24.09
CA LEU A 19 -37.60 35.97 24.01
C LEU A 19 -37.63 35.25 22.65
N THR A 20 -36.52 35.25 21.90
CA THR A 20 -36.30 34.23 20.83
C THR A 20 -34.85 34.08 20.33
N GLN A 21 -33.83 34.68 20.97
CA GLN A 21 -32.46 34.62 20.44
C GLN A 21 -31.36 34.20 21.42
N LEU A 22 -31.69 33.64 22.59
CA LEU A 22 -30.67 33.21 23.57
C LEU A 22 -30.65 31.70 23.91
N VAL A 23 -31.24 30.84 23.08
CA VAL A 23 -31.21 29.37 23.29
C VAL A 23 -30.34 28.62 22.27
N VAL A 24 -29.84 29.28 21.23
CA VAL A 24 -29.01 28.61 20.20
C VAL A 24 -27.52 28.53 20.58
N ALA A 25 -27.09 29.17 21.67
CA ALA A 25 -25.67 29.30 22.02
C ALA A 25 -25.17 28.38 23.16
N LEU A 26 -25.98 27.46 23.69
CA LEU A 26 -25.59 26.60 24.82
C LEU A 26 -25.78 25.08 24.61
N MET A 27 -25.77 24.61 23.35
CA MET A 27 -25.92 23.20 22.98
C MET A 27 -24.82 22.72 22.01
N LEU A 28 -23.58 23.22 22.14
CA LEU A 28 -22.45 22.75 21.32
C LEU A 28 -21.16 22.47 22.12
N ILE A 29 -21.23 22.47 23.45
CA ILE A 29 -20.09 22.10 24.29
C ILE A 29 -20.62 21.13 25.35
N VAL A 30 -19.91 20.01 25.51
CA VAL A 30 -20.19 18.86 26.40
C VAL A 30 -21.06 17.75 25.79
N CYS A 31 -20.48 16.97 24.87
CA CYS A 31 -20.73 15.53 24.86
C CYS A 31 -19.44 14.78 24.47
N CYS A 32 -18.48 14.82 25.40
CA CYS A 32 -17.42 13.83 25.51
C CYS A 32 -17.49 13.31 26.94
N CYS A 33 -17.58 11.99 27.07
CA CYS A 33 -17.49 11.20 28.30
C CYS A 33 -18.66 11.33 29.28
N LEU A 34 -19.49 10.29 29.36
CA LEU A 34 -19.48 9.34 30.49
C LEU A 34 -20.57 8.26 30.31
N THR A 35 -20.10 7.01 30.29
CA THR A 35 -20.68 5.80 30.91
C THR A 35 -22.15 5.46 30.64
N SER A 36 -22.44 4.38 29.93
CA SER A 36 -22.58 3.04 30.53
C SER A 36 -23.37 3.05 31.86
N ALA A 37 -24.68 2.85 31.78
CA ALA A 37 -25.46 1.98 32.67
C ALA A 37 -26.95 2.23 32.41
N ALA A 38 -27.74 1.21 32.71
CA ALA A 38 -29.15 1.10 32.46
C ALA A 38 -30.02 2.07 33.27
N ALA A 39 -31.29 2.11 32.85
CA ALA A 39 -32.52 2.32 33.62
C ALA A 39 -33.16 3.73 33.58
N ASP A 40 -34.44 3.66 33.17
CA ASP A 40 -35.60 4.44 33.57
C ASP A 40 -35.82 5.86 33.02
N GLY A 41 -36.73 5.90 32.04
CA GLY A 41 -37.94 6.72 32.15
C GLY A 41 -37.80 8.21 31.84
N ALA A 42 -37.87 8.58 30.55
CA ALA A 42 -38.37 9.89 30.16
C ALA A 42 -39.05 9.82 28.78
N TYR A 43 -40.35 10.10 28.80
CA TYR A 43 -41.27 10.06 27.67
C TYR A 43 -40.87 11.08 26.58
N ALA A 44 -40.46 10.56 25.42
CA ALA A 44 -40.46 11.32 24.16
C ALA A 44 -41.67 10.85 23.35
N TYR A 45 -42.59 11.77 23.09
CA TYR A 45 -43.80 11.57 22.31
C TYR A 45 -43.41 11.45 20.82
N ASP A 46 -42.96 10.28 20.41
CA ASP A 46 -42.83 9.89 19.00
C ASP A 46 -44.06 9.06 18.63
N SER A 47 -44.69 9.39 17.51
CA SER A 47 -45.92 8.75 17.04
C SER A 47 -45.71 7.25 16.82
N TYR A 48 -46.11 6.43 17.80
CA TYR A 48 -46.07 4.98 17.71
C TYR A 48 -47.11 4.50 16.70
N VAL A 49 -46.65 4.10 15.51
CA VAL A 49 -47.40 3.10 14.74
C VAL A 49 -47.18 1.77 15.44
N THR A 50 -48.16 1.33 16.23
CA THR A 50 -48.11 0.04 16.92
C THR A 50 -48.36 -1.08 15.93
N TYR A 51 -47.29 -1.64 15.39
CA TYR A 51 -47.32 -2.96 14.74
C TYR A 51 -47.40 -4.05 15.83
N GLY A 52 -48.09 -5.16 15.55
CA GLY A 52 -48.27 -6.26 16.51
C GLY A 52 -46.95 -6.96 16.93
N GLU A 53 -47.07 -7.97 17.78
CA GLU A 53 -45.90 -8.66 18.37
C GLU A 53 -44.95 -9.22 17.30
N TRP A 54 -43.64 -9.10 17.54
CA TRP A 54 -42.59 -9.59 16.65
C TRP A 54 -42.09 -10.94 17.14
N ASN A 55 -41.73 -11.84 16.21
CA ASN A 55 -41.05 -13.06 16.60
C ASN A 55 -39.58 -12.83 16.99
N ALA A 56 -38.98 -13.87 17.57
CA ALA A 56 -37.58 -13.86 17.97
C ALA A 56 -36.67 -13.62 16.76
N TRP A 57 -35.57 -12.92 16.99
CA TRP A 57 -34.55 -12.73 15.97
C TRP A 57 -33.92 -14.07 15.55
N GLY A 58 -33.69 -14.25 14.25
CA GLY A 58 -32.86 -15.35 13.75
C GLY A 58 -31.41 -15.30 14.26
N PHE A 59 -30.72 -16.44 14.22
CA PHE A 59 -29.35 -16.58 14.68
C PHE A 59 -28.34 -16.01 13.67
N CYS A 60 -27.30 -15.34 14.16
CA CYS A 60 -26.13 -14.97 13.37
C CYS A 60 -25.15 -16.16 13.32
N THR A 61 -24.49 -16.37 12.19
CA THR A 61 -23.35 -17.28 12.05
C THR A 61 -22.04 -16.47 11.94
N ASN A 62 -20.89 -17.06 12.25
CA ASN A 62 -19.60 -16.35 12.33
C ASN A 62 -18.98 -15.99 10.95
N LYS A 63 -19.77 -15.58 9.94
CA LYS A 63 -19.31 -15.21 8.58
C LYS A 63 -19.60 -13.74 8.29
N CYS A 64 -18.67 -13.01 7.64
CA CYS A 64 -18.81 -11.58 7.37
C CYS A 64 -19.94 -11.29 6.34
N LYS A 65 -20.71 -10.21 6.58
CA LYS A 65 -22.00 -9.85 5.95
C LYS A 65 -23.14 -10.84 6.23
N GLN A 66 -23.63 -10.83 7.47
CA GLN A 66 -24.90 -11.44 7.81
C GLN A 66 -25.87 -10.46 8.44
N TYR A 67 -27.13 -10.64 8.09
CA TYR A 67 -28.25 -9.89 8.62
C TYR A 67 -29.18 -10.88 9.29
N ARG A 68 -29.64 -10.56 10.49
CA ARG A 68 -30.74 -11.29 11.12
C ARG A 68 -32.05 -10.62 10.77
N ARG A 69 -33.09 -11.43 10.57
CA ARG A 69 -34.45 -10.97 10.24
C ARG A 69 -35.41 -11.44 11.31
N ARG A 70 -36.42 -10.62 11.57
CA ARG A 70 -37.66 -11.00 12.29
C ARG A 70 -38.87 -10.46 11.54
N THR A 71 -40.00 -11.12 11.68
CA THR A 71 -41.26 -10.78 11.01
C THR A 71 -42.31 -10.38 12.04
N CYS A 72 -43.17 -9.42 11.69
CA CYS A 72 -44.27 -9.02 12.55
C CYS A 72 -45.38 -10.10 12.49
N GLU A 73 -45.82 -10.59 13.64
CA GLU A 73 -46.85 -11.62 13.81
C GLU A 73 -48.12 -11.02 14.42
N SER A 74 -48.56 -9.85 13.94
CA SER A 74 -49.84 -9.27 14.37
C SER A 74 -51.01 -10.17 13.98
N LYS A 75 -51.67 -10.77 14.97
CA LYS A 75 -52.95 -11.51 14.80
C LYS A 75 -54.17 -10.59 14.85
N ASN A 76 -53.98 -9.28 14.99
CA ASN A 76 -55.05 -8.32 15.18
C ASN A 76 -55.57 -7.81 13.84
N PHE A 77 -56.86 -8.04 13.55
CA PHE A 77 -57.47 -7.78 12.23
C PHE A 77 -57.48 -6.30 11.83
N LEU A 78 -57.33 -5.40 12.81
CA LEU A 78 -57.32 -3.94 12.62
C LEU A 78 -55.96 -3.39 12.15
N TRP A 79 -54.86 -4.13 12.34
CA TRP A 79 -53.50 -3.72 11.94
C TRP A 79 -52.70 -4.92 11.38
N PRO A 80 -53.03 -5.37 10.15
CA PRO A 80 -52.36 -6.50 9.54
C PRO A 80 -50.92 -6.16 9.13
N CYS A 81 -49.96 -6.96 9.58
CA CYS A 81 -48.53 -6.83 9.30
C CYS A 81 -48.06 -7.65 8.09
N ASN A 82 -48.81 -7.65 6.98
CA ASN A 82 -48.45 -8.48 5.83
C ASN A 82 -47.12 -8.03 5.19
N ASN A 83 -46.16 -8.95 5.11
CA ASN A 83 -44.81 -8.74 4.53
C ASN A 83 -43.94 -7.69 5.24
N ILE A 84 -44.23 -7.35 6.49
CA ILE A 84 -43.38 -6.44 7.26
C ILE A 84 -42.33 -7.24 8.01
N PHE A 85 -41.05 -6.97 7.68
CA PHE A 85 -39.91 -7.54 8.36
C PHE A 85 -38.94 -6.46 8.81
N GLN A 86 -38.28 -6.70 9.93
CA GLN A 86 -37.14 -5.92 10.36
C GLN A 86 -35.87 -6.70 10.10
N GLN A 87 -34.87 -6.00 9.57
CA GLN A 87 -33.55 -6.53 9.31
C GLN A 87 -32.54 -5.73 10.13
N GLN A 88 -31.64 -6.44 10.81
CA GLN A 88 -30.57 -5.83 11.59
C GLN A 88 -29.24 -6.47 11.24
N ASP A 89 -28.20 -5.64 11.14
CA ASP A 89 -26.83 -6.08 10.97
C ASP A 89 -26.38 -6.89 12.17
N CYS A 90 -25.78 -8.05 11.93
CA CYS A 90 -25.08 -8.79 12.98
C CYS A 90 -23.78 -8.03 13.30
N PHE A 91 -23.80 -7.19 14.35
CA PHE A 91 -22.57 -6.65 14.95
C PHE A 91 -21.85 -7.78 15.70
N THR A 92 -21.09 -8.59 14.99
CA THR A 92 -19.98 -9.32 15.60
C THR A 92 -18.73 -8.46 15.40
N GLY A 93 -18.00 -8.21 16.49
CA GLY A 93 -16.80 -7.38 16.50
C GLY A 93 -15.79 -7.79 15.42
N ASP A 94 -14.91 -6.84 15.08
CA ASP A 94 -13.81 -6.95 14.12
C ASP A 94 -13.94 -8.12 13.12
N CYS A 95 -14.45 -7.84 11.92
CA CYS A 95 -14.23 -8.72 10.77
C CYS A 95 -12.71 -8.78 10.54
N LEU A 96 -12.05 -9.73 11.20
CA LEU A 96 -10.65 -10.06 11.00
C LEU A 96 -10.61 -10.77 9.65
N ILE A 97 -10.48 -9.99 8.58
CA ILE A 97 -9.98 -10.53 7.31
C ILE A 97 -8.59 -11.05 7.66
N ASN A 98 -8.49 -12.37 7.84
CA ASN A 98 -7.24 -13.02 8.11
C ASN A 98 -6.45 -13.04 6.80
N ILE A 99 -5.80 -11.91 6.50
CA ILE A 99 -4.95 -11.78 5.32
C ILE A 99 -3.71 -12.59 5.62
N ASN A 100 -3.69 -13.81 5.10
CA ASN A 100 -2.47 -14.59 5.07
C ASN A 100 -1.54 -13.94 4.03
N LEU A 101 -0.73 -12.96 4.48
CA LEU A 101 0.33 -12.33 3.66
C LEU A 101 1.39 -13.36 3.21
N THR A 102 1.42 -14.52 3.86
CA THR A 102 2.14 -15.70 3.41
C THR A 102 1.20 -16.62 2.63
N THR A 103 0.80 -16.20 1.43
CA THR A 103 0.05 -17.06 0.50
C THR A 103 0.89 -18.30 0.16
N VAL A 104 0.29 -19.49 0.20
CA VAL A 104 1.00 -20.77 -0.08
C VAL A 104 1.65 -20.78 -1.48
N GLU A 105 1.08 -20.02 -2.44
CA GLU A 105 1.50 -19.92 -3.84
C GLU A 105 2.22 -18.61 -4.20
N CYS A 106 3.19 -18.18 -3.38
CA CYS A 106 4.08 -17.07 -3.71
C CYS A 106 5.52 -17.53 -4.02
N GLY A 107 6.30 -16.65 -4.65
CA GLY A 107 7.76 -16.79 -4.78
C GLY A 107 8.20 -17.92 -5.71
N GLN A 108 7.31 -18.47 -6.53
CA GLN A 108 7.61 -19.55 -7.46
C GLN A 108 8.04 -18.99 -8.82
N ARG A 109 9.34 -19.08 -9.10
CA ARG A 109 9.93 -18.74 -10.39
C ARG A 109 9.53 -19.77 -11.46
N ARG A 110 9.54 -19.39 -12.74
CA ARG A 110 9.49 -20.35 -13.85
C ARG A 110 10.92 -20.83 -14.15
N ASP A 111 11.08 -22.14 -14.37
CA ASP A 111 12.37 -22.84 -14.51
C ASP A 111 13.40 -22.07 -15.39
N PRO A 112 14.58 -21.72 -14.86
CA PRO A 112 15.68 -21.19 -15.64
C PRO A 112 16.53 -22.34 -16.19
N VAL A 113 16.58 -22.48 -17.52
CA VAL A 113 17.68 -23.19 -18.20
C VAL A 113 18.56 -22.15 -18.87
N VAL A 114 19.36 -21.34 -18.15
CA VAL A 114 20.57 -20.71 -18.72
C VAL A 114 21.64 -20.40 -17.67
N GLN A 115 22.90 -20.53 -18.12
CA GLN A 115 24.16 -20.28 -17.42
C GLN A 115 24.33 -18.88 -16.79
N ARG A 116 25.19 -18.90 -15.77
CA ARG A 116 25.36 -17.94 -14.67
C ARG A 116 26.40 -16.87 -15.04
N ILE A 117 26.01 -15.62 -15.28
CA ILE A 117 26.95 -14.54 -15.63
C ILE A 117 26.61 -13.23 -14.86
N PHE A 118 27.65 -12.50 -14.43
CA PHE A 118 27.59 -11.22 -13.72
C PHE A 118 27.45 -10.04 -14.71
N GLY A 119 26.86 -8.90 -14.30
CA GLY A 119 26.77 -7.70 -15.16
C GLY A 119 25.38 -7.19 -15.53
N GLY A 120 24.31 -7.83 -15.04
CA GLY A 120 22.94 -7.49 -15.44
C GLY A 120 22.64 -8.03 -16.84
N VAL A 121 21.92 -9.15 -16.93
CA VAL A 121 21.56 -9.79 -18.21
C VAL A 121 20.08 -9.66 -18.48
N GLU A 122 19.67 -9.82 -19.73
CA GLU A 122 18.25 -10.02 -20.01
C GLU A 122 17.75 -11.26 -19.25
N SER A 123 16.66 -11.10 -18.52
CA SER A 123 16.03 -12.20 -17.80
C SER A 123 15.31 -13.12 -18.79
N GLN A 124 15.12 -14.39 -18.41
CA GLN A 124 14.26 -15.26 -19.22
C GLN A 124 12.83 -14.70 -19.22
N PRO A 125 12.13 -14.67 -20.38
CA PRO A 125 10.77 -14.16 -20.46
C PRO A 125 9.85 -14.70 -19.38
N HIS A 126 9.23 -13.79 -18.63
CA HIS A 126 8.29 -14.09 -17.54
C HIS A 126 8.87 -14.94 -16.40
N SER A 127 10.20 -15.02 -16.28
CA SER A 127 10.84 -15.72 -15.16
C SER A 127 10.66 -14.97 -13.84
N TRP A 128 10.32 -13.68 -13.84
CA TRP A 128 10.00 -12.87 -12.65
C TRP A 128 8.53 -12.42 -12.66
N PRO A 129 7.57 -13.34 -12.45
CA PRO A 129 6.15 -13.10 -12.70
C PRO A 129 5.47 -12.12 -11.71
N TRP A 130 6.18 -11.68 -10.67
CA TRP A 130 5.73 -10.68 -9.70
C TRP A 130 6.33 -9.28 -9.97
N HIS A 131 7.21 -9.12 -10.95
CA HIS A 131 7.73 -7.80 -11.30
C HIS A 131 6.62 -6.92 -11.87
N VAL A 132 6.61 -5.65 -11.47
CA VAL A 132 5.62 -4.67 -11.90
C VAL A 132 6.34 -3.47 -12.51
N ARG A 133 5.97 -3.10 -13.72
CA ARG A 133 6.43 -1.85 -14.33
C ARG A 133 5.45 -0.73 -13.99
N LEU A 134 5.93 0.32 -13.33
CA LEU A 134 5.14 1.51 -13.04
C LEU A 134 5.31 2.54 -14.15
N VAL A 135 4.20 2.94 -14.73
CA VAL A 135 4.19 3.83 -15.90
C VAL A 135 3.27 5.04 -15.71
N ARG A 136 3.62 6.14 -16.39
CA ARG A 136 2.79 7.35 -16.49
C ARG A 136 2.39 7.63 -17.93
N ASN A 137 1.14 8.03 -18.12
CA ASN A 137 0.73 8.57 -19.41
C ASN A 137 1.25 10.02 -19.57
N ARG A 138 2.07 10.30 -20.60
CA ARG A 138 2.52 11.67 -20.90
C ARG A 138 1.41 12.43 -21.65
N ARG A 139 0.96 13.57 -21.08
CA ARG A 139 -0.07 14.43 -21.70
C ARG A 139 0.37 15.17 -22.97
N ASN A 140 1.67 15.18 -23.29
CA ASN A 140 2.14 15.98 -24.41
C ASN A 140 1.85 15.27 -25.74
N ARG A 141 0.79 15.73 -26.43
CA ARG A 141 0.31 15.19 -27.72
C ARG A 141 1.36 15.18 -28.84
N ARG A 142 2.45 15.95 -28.72
CA ARG A 142 3.58 15.93 -29.68
C ARG A 142 4.46 14.68 -29.61
N TYR A 143 4.46 13.96 -28.48
CA TYR A 143 5.34 12.80 -28.24
C TYR A 143 4.58 11.62 -27.64
N GLY A 144 3.30 11.43 -28.00
CA GLY A 144 2.37 10.47 -27.40
C GLY A 144 3.07 9.20 -26.90
N GLY A 145 3.10 8.99 -25.58
CA GLY A 145 3.97 7.97 -25.02
C GLY A 145 3.71 7.64 -23.56
N VAL A 146 3.82 6.35 -23.25
CA VAL A 146 3.85 5.79 -21.91
C VAL A 146 5.28 5.91 -21.38
N GLN A 147 5.48 6.64 -20.28
CA GLN A 147 6.78 6.78 -19.65
C GLN A 147 6.91 5.78 -18.50
N GLN A 148 7.95 4.95 -18.53
CA GLN A 148 8.33 4.20 -17.34
C GLN A 148 8.86 5.15 -16.25
N ILE A 149 8.36 4.97 -15.04
CA ILE A 149 8.74 5.74 -13.85
C ILE A 149 9.69 4.93 -12.98
N CYS A 150 9.26 3.73 -12.60
CA CYS A 150 9.91 2.87 -11.61
C CYS A 150 9.50 1.40 -11.80
N GLY A 151 10.16 0.51 -11.07
CA GLY A 151 9.68 -0.84 -10.81
C GLY A 151 8.74 -0.92 -9.60
N GLY A 152 8.23 -2.12 -9.39
CA GLY A 152 7.41 -2.52 -8.26
C GLY A 152 7.34 -4.03 -8.15
N THR A 153 6.73 -4.51 -7.06
CA THR A 153 6.55 -5.95 -6.78
C THR A 153 5.12 -6.24 -6.40
N LEU A 154 4.50 -7.22 -7.05
CA LEU A 154 3.16 -7.70 -6.75
C LEU A 154 3.19 -8.62 -5.53
N ILE A 155 2.57 -8.19 -4.43
CA ILE A 155 2.53 -8.94 -3.15
C ILE A 155 1.13 -9.46 -2.80
N HIS A 156 0.11 -8.98 -3.50
CA HIS A 156 -1.28 -9.40 -3.42
C HIS A 156 -1.92 -9.09 -4.78
N PRO A 157 -2.99 -9.80 -5.22
CA PRO A 157 -3.62 -9.54 -6.52
C PRO A 157 -4.01 -8.08 -6.78
N GLN A 158 -4.24 -7.29 -5.73
CA GLN A 158 -4.62 -5.88 -5.80
C GLN A 158 -3.62 -4.91 -5.15
N PHE A 159 -2.45 -5.39 -4.68
CA PHE A 159 -1.47 -4.52 -4.05
C PHE A 159 -0.05 -4.72 -4.59
N VAL A 160 0.58 -3.59 -4.89
CA VAL A 160 1.96 -3.49 -5.39
C VAL A 160 2.80 -2.71 -4.39
N LEU A 161 4.00 -3.21 -4.08
CA LEU A 161 5.03 -2.46 -3.37
C LEU A 161 5.98 -1.78 -4.33
N THR A 162 6.41 -0.57 -3.98
CA THR A 162 7.42 0.21 -4.69
C THR A 162 8.08 1.18 -3.71
N ALA A 163 9.05 1.96 -4.18
CA ALA A 163 9.66 3.02 -3.39
C ALA A 163 8.72 4.23 -3.29
N ARG A 164 8.78 4.98 -2.19
CA ARG A 164 7.95 6.18 -2.04
C ARG A 164 8.36 7.26 -3.04
N HIS A 165 9.67 7.46 -3.26
CA HIS A 165 10.15 8.50 -4.18
C HIS A 165 9.64 8.32 -5.62
N CYS A 166 9.22 7.10 -5.99
CA CYS A 166 8.59 6.82 -7.28
C CYS A 166 7.21 7.47 -7.44
N VAL A 167 6.52 7.76 -6.34
CA VAL A 167 5.11 8.17 -6.34
C VAL A 167 4.84 9.49 -5.60
N VAL A 168 5.79 10.00 -4.84
CA VAL A 168 5.71 11.29 -4.13
C VAL A 168 6.54 12.35 -4.88
N GLY A 169 5.97 13.55 -5.06
CA GLY A 169 6.69 14.70 -5.62
C GLY A 169 6.34 15.08 -7.07
N ASN A 170 5.44 14.34 -7.74
CA ASN A 170 5.04 14.64 -9.14
C ASN A 170 3.52 14.46 -9.37
N HIS A 171 2.72 14.96 -8.42
CA HIS A 171 1.28 14.80 -8.30
C HIS A 171 0.52 14.88 -9.63
N ARG A 172 0.05 13.72 -10.13
CA ARG A 172 -1.39 13.37 -10.19
C ARG A 172 -1.50 11.84 -10.11
N LEU A 173 -2.04 11.33 -8.99
CA LEU A 173 -2.45 9.92 -8.81
C LEU A 173 -3.19 9.35 -10.04
N ARG A 174 -3.95 10.22 -10.72
CA ARG A 174 -4.77 9.92 -11.91
C ARG A 174 -3.99 9.45 -13.15
N GLN A 175 -2.67 9.27 -13.09
CA GLN A 175 -1.88 8.92 -14.27
C GLN A 175 -0.89 7.77 -14.04
N VAL A 176 -0.87 7.14 -12.88
CA VAL A 176 0.02 6.00 -12.61
C VAL A 176 -0.71 4.70 -12.89
N TYR A 177 -0.05 3.83 -13.66
CA TYR A 177 -0.53 2.49 -13.98
C TYR A 177 0.53 1.47 -13.61
N ALA A 178 0.07 0.32 -13.13
CA ALA A 178 0.88 -0.87 -12.91
C ALA A 178 0.68 -1.81 -14.10
N VAL A 179 1.77 -2.22 -14.74
CA VAL A 179 1.77 -3.24 -15.78
C VAL A 179 2.44 -4.49 -15.21
N VAL A 180 1.72 -5.61 -15.21
CA VAL A 180 2.21 -6.92 -14.74
C VAL A 180 2.27 -7.91 -15.90
N GLY A 181 3.13 -8.92 -15.79
CA GLY A 181 3.32 -9.94 -16.84
C GLY A 181 4.09 -9.46 -18.06
N ASP A 182 4.74 -8.29 -17.96
CA ASP A 182 5.52 -7.64 -19.01
C ASP A 182 6.96 -8.19 -19.03
N HIS A 183 7.53 -8.32 -20.24
CA HIS A 183 8.91 -8.73 -20.46
C HIS A 183 9.62 -7.82 -21.46
N ASP A 184 8.96 -7.44 -22.55
CA ASP A 184 9.50 -6.58 -23.60
C ASP A 184 8.55 -5.42 -23.86
N THR A 185 8.95 -4.22 -23.45
CA THR A 185 8.15 -3.00 -23.54
C THR A 185 7.88 -2.50 -24.97
N ARG A 186 8.54 -3.10 -25.98
CA ARG A 186 8.31 -2.82 -27.40
C ARG A 186 7.08 -3.55 -27.95
N GLU A 187 6.67 -4.61 -27.27
CA GLU A 187 5.56 -5.46 -27.66
C GLU A 187 4.49 -5.43 -26.56
N LYS A 188 3.26 -5.78 -26.90
CA LYS A 188 2.19 -5.98 -25.91
C LYS A 188 1.87 -7.46 -25.86
N HIS A 189 2.40 -8.15 -24.87
CA HIS A 189 2.17 -9.58 -24.71
C HIS A 189 0.70 -9.86 -24.29
N PRO A 190 0.07 -10.96 -24.76
CA PRO A 190 -1.33 -11.27 -24.42
C PRO A 190 -1.62 -11.43 -22.92
N ASN A 191 -0.59 -11.74 -22.13
CA ASN A 191 -0.70 -11.94 -20.69
C ASN A 191 -0.42 -10.66 -19.87
N GLU A 192 -0.06 -9.55 -20.53
CA GLU A 192 0.12 -8.27 -19.86
C GLU A 192 -1.20 -7.72 -19.33
N GLN A 193 -1.20 -7.33 -18.06
CA GLN A 193 -2.35 -6.70 -17.44
C GLN A 193 -1.97 -5.31 -16.94
N THR A 194 -2.67 -4.31 -17.45
CA THR A 194 -2.56 -2.94 -16.96
C THR A 194 -3.65 -2.68 -15.92
N ARG A 195 -3.29 -2.09 -14.78
CA ARG A 195 -4.20 -1.65 -13.73
C ARG A 195 -3.92 -0.22 -13.33
N ARG A 196 -4.98 0.55 -13.05
CA ARG A 196 -4.82 1.93 -12.58
C ARG A 196 -4.58 1.92 -11.09
N VAL A 197 -3.66 2.75 -10.62
CA VAL A 197 -3.45 2.96 -9.18
C VAL A 197 -4.54 3.90 -8.64
N VAL A 198 -5.33 3.42 -7.67
CA VAL A 198 -6.46 4.18 -7.08
C VAL A 198 -6.16 4.73 -5.69
N LYS A 199 -5.18 4.16 -4.99
CA LYS A 199 -4.75 4.64 -3.68
C LYS A 199 -3.26 4.39 -3.51
N ILE A 200 -2.59 5.35 -2.88
CA ILE A 200 -1.17 5.27 -2.52
C ILE A 200 -1.08 5.49 -1.02
N ARG A 201 -0.45 4.55 -0.32
CA ARG A 201 -0.14 4.65 1.10
C ARG A 201 1.37 4.64 1.25
N THR A 202 1.93 5.71 1.80
CA THR A 202 3.36 5.78 2.15
C THR A 202 3.54 5.43 3.62
N HIS A 203 4.70 4.89 3.97
CA HIS A 203 5.01 4.63 5.38
C HIS A 203 5.14 5.96 6.16
N PRO A 204 4.56 6.09 7.38
CA PRO A 204 4.58 7.35 8.13
C PRO A 204 5.93 7.68 8.77
N GLY A 205 6.79 6.69 8.97
CA GLY A 205 8.08 6.82 9.68
C GLY A 205 9.19 7.58 8.95
N ILE A 206 8.89 8.31 7.87
CA ILE A 206 9.92 8.99 7.08
C ILE A 206 10.53 10.13 7.87
N ARG A 207 11.86 10.14 7.92
CA ARG A 207 12.64 11.22 8.52
C ARG A 207 13.45 11.90 7.42
N ALA A 208 13.36 13.23 7.35
CA ALA A 208 14.20 14.02 6.46
C ALA A 208 15.68 13.80 6.84
N GLY A 209 16.52 13.45 5.87
CA GLY A 209 17.98 13.26 6.04
C GLY A 209 18.47 11.83 5.87
N ASN A 210 17.70 10.81 6.28
CA ASN A 210 18.20 9.41 6.27
C ASN A 210 17.57 8.51 5.20
N LEU A 211 16.61 9.01 4.41
CA LEU A 211 15.88 8.22 3.38
C LEU A 211 15.26 6.90 3.91
N GLU A 212 15.03 6.82 5.22
CA GLU A 212 14.42 5.66 5.87
C GLU A 212 12.94 5.53 5.50
N TYR A 213 12.47 4.29 5.41
CA TYR A 213 11.08 3.96 5.06
C TYR A 213 10.67 4.51 3.69
N ASP A 214 11.57 4.43 2.72
CA ASP A 214 11.29 4.77 1.31
C ASP A 214 10.44 3.68 0.64
N VAL A 215 9.17 3.57 1.06
CA VAL A 215 8.22 2.57 0.58
C VAL A 215 6.83 3.17 0.41
N ALA A 216 6.15 2.70 -0.64
CA ALA A 216 4.74 2.94 -0.89
C ALA A 216 4.01 1.64 -1.26
N LEU A 217 2.79 1.51 -0.73
CA LEU A 217 1.82 0.48 -1.06
C LEU A 217 0.80 1.09 -2.01
N LEU A 218 0.66 0.49 -3.20
CA LEU A 218 -0.25 0.93 -4.24
C LEU A 218 -1.45 -0.02 -4.29
N LYS A 219 -2.66 0.50 -4.13
CA LYS A 219 -3.90 -0.24 -4.37
C LYS A 219 -4.31 -0.09 -5.83
N LEU A 220 -4.53 -1.22 -6.49
CA LEU A 220 -5.02 -1.28 -7.87
C LEU A 220 -6.55 -1.10 -7.91
N ASP A 221 -7.08 -0.59 -9.03
CA ASP A 221 -8.53 -0.46 -9.25
C ASP A 221 -9.25 -1.81 -9.23
N TRP A 222 -8.63 -2.82 -9.82
CA TRP A 222 -9.09 -4.21 -9.83
C TRP A 222 -7.92 -5.17 -9.57
N PRO A 223 -8.18 -6.36 -8.97
CA PRO A 223 -7.17 -7.39 -8.87
C PRO A 223 -6.66 -7.81 -10.26
N VAL A 224 -5.40 -8.22 -10.32
CA VAL A 224 -4.83 -8.91 -11.47
C VAL A 224 -5.21 -10.39 -11.42
N THR A 225 -5.37 -11.00 -12.59
CA THR A 225 -5.59 -12.44 -12.71
C THR A 225 -4.24 -13.13 -12.56
N LEU A 226 -4.11 -14.01 -11.56
CA LEU A 226 -2.91 -14.82 -11.37
C LEU A 226 -2.82 -15.94 -12.41
N GLY A 227 -1.60 -16.35 -12.74
CA GLY A 227 -1.32 -17.42 -13.69
C GLY A 227 0.17 -17.62 -13.89
N ASN A 228 0.56 -18.32 -14.96
CA ASN A 228 1.97 -18.67 -15.20
C ASN A 228 2.88 -17.45 -15.43
N HIS A 229 2.33 -16.33 -15.92
CA HIS A 229 3.06 -15.10 -16.22
C HIS A 229 2.89 -14.01 -15.14
N VAL A 230 1.94 -14.19 -14.22
CA VAL A 230 1.60 -13.23 -13.17
C VAL A 230 1.41 -13.98 -11.86
N LYS A 231 2.38 -13.88 -10.94
CA LYS A 231 2.36 -14.53 -9.63
C LYS A 231 2.72 -13.52 -8.55
N LEU A 232 2.56 -13.92 -7.28
CA LEU A 232 2.90 -13.09 -6.14
C LEU A 232 4.35 -13.34 -5.70
N ALA A 233 5.06 -12.30 -5.28
CA ALA A 233 6.30 -12.47 -4.53
C ALA A 233 5.98 -12.86 -3.08
N CYS A 234 6.83 -13.69 -2.47
CA CYS A 234 6.72 -13.89 -1.02
C CYS A 234 7.29 -12.69 -0.27
N LEU A 235 6.62 -12.29 0.80
CA LEU A 235 7.23 -11.44 1.82
C LEU A 235 8.11 -12.30 2.75
N PRO A 236 9.18 -11.75 3.32
CA PRO A 236 10.00 -12.46 4.29
C PRO A 236 9.11 -12.98 5.44
N PRO A 237 9.29 -14.24 5.87
CA PRO A 237 8.47 -14.82 6.92
C PRO A 237 8.69 -14.09 8.24
N GLU A 238 7.68 -14.11 9.11
CA GLU A 238 7.67 -13.40 10.39
C GLU A 238 8.87 -13.74 11.30
N ARG A 239 9.38 -14.98 11.24
CA ARG A 239 10.63 -15.38 11.92
C ARG A 239 11.90 -14.64 11.45
N HIS A 240 11.88 -14.08 10.24
CA HIS A 240 12.98 -13.28 9.68
C HIS A 240 12.76 -11.77 9.93
N ARG A 241 11.80 -11.37 10.78
CA ARG A 241 11.67 -9.98 11.25
C ARG A 241 12.96 -9.47 11.92
N VAL A 242 13.75 -10.39 12.51
CA VAL A 242 14.95 -10.07 13.31
C VAL A 242 16.21 -10.79 12.79
N SER A 243 16.09 -11.93 12.10
CA SER A 243 17.25 -12.64 11.57
C SER A 243 17.61 -12.11 10.19
N GLU A 244 18.75 -11.44 10.10
CA GLU A 244 19.35 -11.01 8.83
C GLU A 244 19.89 -12.23 8.07
N LEU A 245 19.63 -12.28 6.77
CA LEU A 245 20.38 -13.19 5.91
C LEU A 245 21.87 -12.85 6.01
N PRO A 246 22.78 -13.85 6.06
CA PRO A 246 24.20 -13.59 6.18
C PRO A 246 24.74 -12.65 5.08
N THR A 247 25.74 -11.85 5.41
CA THR A 247 26.57 -11.17 4.41
C THR A 247 27.06 -12.18 3.37
N ASN A 248 27.21 -11.74 2.13
CA ASN A 248 27.56 -12.58 0.99
C ASN A 248 26.47 -13.58 0.56
N THR A 249 25.24 -13.46 1.10
CA THR A 249 24.08 -14.15 0.51
C THR A 249 23.80 -13.59 -0.88
N MET A 250 23.67 -14.47 -1.88
CA MET A 250 23.32 -14.09 -3.23
C MET A 250 21.83 -13.77 -3.33
N CYS A 251 21.53 -12.58 -3.84
CA CYS A 251 20.18 -12.12 -4.15
C CYS A 251 20.15 -11.62 -5.60
N THR A 252 18.96 -11.39 -6.15
CA THR A 252 18.79 -10.92 -7.52
C THR A 252 17.92 -9.67 -7.55
N ALA A 253 18.45 -8.60 -8.12
CA ALA A 253 17.72 -7.36 -8.38
C ALA A 253 17.13 -7.38 -9.80
N ILE A 254 15.88 -6.91 -9.93
CA ILE A 254 15.08 -7.03 -11.14
C ILE A 254 14.52 -5.67 -11.58
N GLY A 255 14.68 -5.34 -12.86
CA GLY A 255 14.14 -4.09 -13.41
C GLY A 255 14.43 -3.87 -14.90
N PHE A 256 13.89 -2.75 -15.40
CA PHE A 256 14.16 -2.24 -16.75
C PHE A 256 15.03 -0.97 -16.70
N GLY A 257 15.82 -0.79 -15.63
CA GLY A 257 16.69 0.35 -15.46
C GLY A 257 17.68 0.55 -16.60
N ARG A 258 18.29 1.72 -16.60
CA ARG A 258 19.34 2.09 -17.56
C ARG A 258 20.58 1.24 -17.33
N GLN A 259 21.28 0.95 -18.42
CA GLN A 259 22.51 0.16 -18.40
C GLN A 259 23.77 1.03 -18.20
N GLY A 260 23.64 2.35 -18.37
CA GLY A 260 24.73 3.28 -18.12
C GLY A 260 24.97 3.52 -16.63
N ARG A 261 26.16 4.00 -16.26
CA ARG A 261 26.56 4.14 -14.85
C ARG A 261 25.95 5.37 -14.18
N LYS A 262 25.63 6.42 -14.93
CA LYS A 262 24.93 7.60 -14.41
C LYS A 262 23.45 7.56 -14.79
N ALA A 263 22.64 8.33 -14.06
CA ALA A 263 21.21 8.41 -14.27
C ALA A 263 20.78 8.87 -15.67
N GLU A 264 21.71 9.50 -16.38
CA GLU A 264 21.51 10.13 -17.69
C GLU A 264 22.00 9.23 -18.83
N ASP A 265 22.77 8.18 -18.50
CA ASP A 265 23.53 7.40 -19.46
C ASP A 265 22.66 6.28 -20.09
N GLY A 266 22.43 6.39 -21.39
CA GLY A 266 21.75 5.36 -22.19
C GLY A 266 20.24 5.24 -21.94
N PRO A 267 19.48 4.59 -22.83
CA PRO A 267 18.05 4.41 -22.66
C PRO A 267 17.72 3.41 -21.54
N MET A 268 16.45 3.41 -21.09
CA MET A 268 15.91 2.30 -20.28
C MET A 268 15.98 1.01 -21.09
N SER A 269 16.15 -0.13 -20.40
CA SER A 269 16.13 -1.42 -21.09
C SER A 269 14.75 -1.70 -21.68
N PRO A 270 14.63 -2.11 -22.95
CA PRO A 270 13.35 -2.52 -23.50
C PRO A 270 12.88 -3.85 -22.91
N THR A 271 13.82 -4.73 -22.54
CA THR A 271 13.56 -6.05 -21.96
C THR A 271 13.86 -6.09 -20.46
N LEU A 272 13.15 -6.94 -19.71
CA LEU A 272 13.34 -7.11 -18.27
C LEU A 272 14.71 -7.72 -17.98
N ARG A 273 15.48 -7.11 -17.08
CA ARG A 273 16.82 -7.56 -16.73
C ARG A 273 16.90 -8.06 -15.30
N GLU A 274 17.88 -8.92 -15.07
CA GLU A 274 18.25 -9.42 -13.74
C GLU A 274 19.73 -9.23 -13.46
N ALA A 275 20.06 -8.83 -12.24
CA ALA A 275 21.44 -8.68 -11.76
C ALA A 275 21.62 -9.43 -10.45
N ARG A 276 22.65 -10.29 -10.40
CA ARG A 276 23.04 -10.99 -9.17
C ARG A 276 23.87 -10.05 -8.31
N LEU A 277 23.44 -9.87 -7.07
CA LEU A 277 24.09 -9.04 -6.06
C LEU A 277 24.30 -9.89 -4.81
N TYR A 278 25.31 -9.54 -4.04
CA TYR A 278 25.60 -10.15 -2.75
C TYR A 278 25.28 -9.15 -1.65
N LEU A 279 24.61 -9.64 -0.60
CA LEU A 279 24.37 -8.82 0.57
C LEU A 279 25.71 -8.32 1.14
N THR A 280 25.78 -7.01 1.36
CA THR A 280 26.95 -6.33 1.88
C THR A 280 26.64 -5.88 3.30
N ASP A 281 27.63 -6.00 4.19
CA ASP A 281 27.52 -5.54 5.55
C ASP A 281 27.17 -4.05 5.61
N ASN A 282 26.21 -3.68 6.47
CA ASN A 282 25.74 -2.30 6.57
C ASN A 282 26.83 -1.33 7.06
N SER A 283 27.80 -1.78 7.86
CA SER A 283 28.93 -0.93 8.30
C SER A 283 29.86 -0.61 7.15
N ARG A 284 30.22 -1.60 6.32
CA ARG A 284 30.99 -1.39 5.09
C ARG A 284 30.23 -0.48 4.11
N CYS A 285 28.93 -0.70 3.96
CA CYS A 285 28.08 0.17 3.16
C CYS A 285 28.07 1.61 3.72
N GLN A 286 28.04 1.81 5.03
CA GLN A 286 28.15 3.13 5.64
C GLN A 286 29.50 3.81 5.34
N GLU A 287 30.60 3.06 5.26
CA GLU A 287 31.91 3.58 4.85
C GLU A 287 31.92 4.05 3.39
N GLU A 288 31.29 3.29 2.49
CA GLU A 288 31.14 3.67 1.07
C GLU A 288 30.43 5.02 0.92
N TYR A 289 29.46 5.30 1.79
CA TYR A 289 28.65 6.54 1.80
C TYR A 289 29.19 7.61 2.77
N ALA A 290 30.32 7.41 3.44
CA ALA A 290 30.82 8.30 4.50
C ALA A 290 31.09 9.75 4.04
N ARG A 291 31.29 9.99 2.74
CA ARG A 291 31.49 11.32 2.15
C ARG A 291 30.20 11.94 1.59
N THR A 292 29.05 11.34 1.88
CA THR A 292 27.73 11.83 1.46
C THR A 292 26.94 12.32 2.67
N SER A 293 25.82 13.02 2.46
CA SER A 293 24.90 13.43 3.52
C SER A 293 23.95 12.30 3.97
N VAL A 294 24.10 11.08 3.44
CA VAL A 294 23.18 9.97 3.67
C VAL A 294 23.73 9.04 4.74
N ARG A 295 22.86 8.64 5.69
CA ARG A 295 23.18 7.67 6.73
C ARG A 295 22.50 6.33 6.45
N ILE A 296 23.26 5.25 6.50
CA ILE A 296 22.78 3.88 6.40
C ILE A 296 22.29 3.43 7.78
N ASN A 297 20.98 3.25 7.94
CA ASN A 297 20.41 2.63 9.13
C ASN A 297 20.28 1.12 8.91
N PRO A 298 21.03 0.26 9.64
CA PRO A 298 20.99 -1.19 9.45
C PRO A 298 19.59 -1.79 9.70
N LEU A 299 18.77 -1.17 10.55
CA LEU A 299 17.42 -1.63 10.83
C LEU A 299 16.48 -1.47 9.62
N THR A 300 16.63 -0.41 8.84
CA THR A 300 15.71 -0.10 7.74
C THR A 300 16.33 -0.32 6.36
N HIS A 301 17.65 -0.44 6.26
CA HIS A 301 18.37 -0.59 5.00
C HIS A 301 19.05 -1.94 4.89
N VAL A 302 19.06 -2.47 3.68
CA VAL A 302 19.90 -3.58 3.24
C VAL A 302 20.80 -3.04 2.14
N CYS A 303 22.07 -3.42 2.15
CA CYS A 303 23.00 -3.08 1.08
C CYS A 303 23.33 -4.33 0.27
N ALA A 304 23.47 -4.17 -1.04
CA ALA A 304 23.92 -5.24 -1.91
C ALA A 304 24.79 -4.70 -3.05
N SER A 305 25.82 -5.47 -3.41
CA SER A 305 26.73 -5.15 -4.50
C SER A 305 27.20 -6.42 -5.19
N ALA A 306 27.68 -6.28 -6.42
CA ALA A 306 28.56 -7.28 -7.03
C ALA A 306 29.80 -6.58 -7.60
N SER A 307 30.88 -7.34 -7.81
CA SER A 307 32.12 -6.84 -8.41
C SER A 307 31.85 -6.20 -9.77
N GLY A 308 31.69 -4.87 -9.80
CA GLY A 308 31.36 -4.09 -11.00
C GLY A 308 29.87 -4.06 -11.39
N SER A 309 28.94 -4.40 -10.50
CA SER A 309 27.49 -4.32 -10.77
C SER A 309 26.68 -3.86 -9.55
N ASP A 310 25.72 -2.98 -9.80
CA ASP A 310 24.77 -2.42 -8.83
C ASP A 310 23.43 -2.18 -9.55
N THR A 311 22.35 -1.94 -8.81
CA THR A 311 21.12 -1.37 -9.37
C THR A 311 21.36 0.03 -9.93
N CYS A 312 20.61 0.39 -10.97
CA CYS A 312 20.77 1.69 -11.59
C CYS A 312 19.48 2.47 -11.78
N SER A 313 19.60 3.66 -12.37
CA SER A 313 18.46 4.57 -12.55
C SER A 313 17.37 3.90 -13.38
N GLY A 314 16.15 3.90 -12.85
CA GLY A 314 15.00 3.21 -13.44
C GLY A 314 14.68 1.83 -12.84
N ASP A 315 15.58 1.27 -12.02
CA ASP A 315 15.31 0.10 -11.18
C ASP A 315 14.67 0.47 -9.83
N SER A 316 14.62 1.77 -9.50
CA SER A 316 13.95 2.33 -8.33
C SER A 316 12.58 1.69 -8.09
N GLY A 317 12.30 1.28 -6.86
CA GLY A 317 11.07 0.60 -6.48
C GLY A 317 10.96 -0.87 -6.94
N GLY A 318 11.88 -1.35 -7.78
CA GLY A 318 12.04 -2.77 -8.09
C GLY A 318 12.47 -3.59 -6.87
N GLY A 319 12.33 -4.91 -6.97
CA GLY A 319 12.61 -5.82 -5.87
C GLY A 319 14.03 -6.40 -5.90
N LEU A 320 14.61 -6.55 -4.71
CA LEU A 320 15.76 -7.42 -4.44
C LEU A 320 15.25 -8.73 -3.84
N PHE A 321 15.39 -9.83 -4.57
CA PHE A 321 14.86 -11.13 -4.19
C PHE A 321 15.98 -12.06 -3.73
N CYS A 322 15.79 -12.70 -2.59
CA CYS A 322 16.68 -13.73 -2.08
C CYS A 322 15.90 -15.03 -1.97
N SER A 323 16.56 -16.16 -2.21
CA SER A 323 15.92 -17.46 -2.16
C SER A 323 16.18 -18.21 -0.85
N ASP A 324 15.34 -19.20 -0.57
CA ASP A 324 15.54 -20.13 0.55
C ASP A 324 16.58 -21.22 0.29
N LYS A 325 17.13 -21.29 -0.93
CA LYS A 325 18.20 -22.23 -1.26
C LYS A 325 19.59 -21.58 -1.18
N PRO A 326 20.62 -22.33 -0.77
CA PRO A 326 22.00 -21.88 -0.85
C PRO A 326 22.41 -21.52 -2.28
N ALA A 327 23.24 -20.49 -2.42
CA ALA A 327 23.78 -20.04 -3.69
C ALA A 327 24.44 -21.20 -4.46
N GLY A 328 24.10 -21.36 -5.74
CA GLY A 328 24.71 -22.36 -6.63
C GLY A 328 23.97 -23.69 -6.74
N THR A 329 22.89 -23.90 -5.98
CA THR A 329 21.99 -25.05 -6.19
C THR A 329 21.21 -24.93 -7.51
N PRO A 330 20.87 -26.05 -8.20
CA PRO A 330 20.03 -26.02 -9.39
C PRO A 330 18.60 -25.56 -9.08
N ASP A 331 18.04 -24.82 -10.04
CA ASP A 331 16.68 -24.28 -9.98
C ASP A 331 15.63 -25.42 -10.09
N GLY A 332 14.45 -25.23 -9.49
CA GLY A 332 13.32 -26.17 -9.66
C GLY A 332 12.42 -26.44 -8.45
N ALA A 333 12.71 -25.88 -7.26
CA ALA A 333 11.84 -25.98 -6.07
C ALA A 333 12.06 -24.81 -5.08
N GLU A 334 12.63 -23.73 -5.58
CA GLU A 334 13.11 -22.59 -4.79
C GLU A 334 11.99 -21.57 -4.57
N ARG A 335 11.85 -21.09 -3.33
CA ARG A 335 10.93 -20.00 -3.02
C ARG A 335 11.71 -18.69 -2.89
N TRP A 336 11.26 -17.69 -3.63
CA TRP A 336 11.86 -16.36 -3.67
C TRP A 336 11.11 -15.38 -2.79
N TYR A 337 11.86 -14.62 -2.00
CA TYR A 337 11.34 -13.64 -1.05
C TYR A 337 11.82 -12.24 -1.41
N LEU A 338 10.90 -11.26 -1.39
CA LEU A 338 11.22 -9.85 -1.53
C LEU A 338 11.95 -9.38 -0.28
N TYR A 339 13.28 -9.30 -0.34
CA TYR A 339 14.11 -8.93 0.80
C TYR A 339 14.34 -7.42 0.90
N GLY A 340 14.46 -6.75 -0.26
CA GLY A 340 14.66 -5.31 -0.36
C GLY A 340 13.84 -4.66 -1.47
N ILE A 341 13.60 -3.36 -1.36
CA ILE A 341 13.03 -2.51 -2.42
C ILE A 341 14.10 -1.48 -2.81
N THR A 342 14.44 -1.39 -4.10
CA THR A 342 15.48 -0.47 -4.59
C THR A 342 15.15 0.97 -4.22
N SER A 343 16.01 1.61 -3.43
CA SER A 343 15.75 2.93 -2.83
C SER A 343 16.69 3.99 -3.40
N PHE A 344 17.98 3.90 -3.12
CA PHE A 344 18.97 4.87 -3.61
C PHE A 344 20.34 4.21 -3.83
N GLY A 345 21.19 4.90 -4.58
CA GLY A 345 22.57 4.48 -4.87
C GLY A 345 23.57 5.61 -4.64
N HIS A 346 24.86 5.31 -4.75
CA HIS A 346 25.91 6.29 -4.50
C HIS A 346 25.95 7.35 -5.62
N PRO A 347 26.13 8.65 -5.32
CA PRO A 347 26.21 9.72 -6.33
C PRO A 347 27.30 9.59 -7.40
N ARG A 348 28.22 8.62 -7.28
CA ARG A 348 29.30 8.39 -8.27
C ARG A 348 28.81 7.56 -9.46
N GLY A 349 27.60 7.01 -9.35
CA GLY A 349 27.00 6.13 -10.34
C GLY A 349 27.00 4.67 -9.90
N CYS A 350 26.30 3.88 -10.69
CA CYS A 350 26.05 2.46 -10.51
C CYS A 350 27.32 1.63 -10.73
N GLY A 351 27.48 0.57 -9.96
CA GLY A 351 28.56 -0.42 -10.08
C GLY A 351 29.86 -0.04 -9.38
N TYR A 352 29.93 1.13 -8.71
CA TYR A 352 31.09 1.55 -7.93
C TYR A 352 30.99 1.24 -6.43
N HIS A 353 29.76 1.24 -5.91
CA HIS A 353 29.43 1.07 -4.50
C HIS A 353 28.19 0.19 -4.39
N SER A 354 27.82 -0.15 -3.17
CA SER A 354 26.61 -0.87 -2.86
C SER A 354 25.37 -0.02 -3.11
N GLY A 355 24.39 -0.64 -3.75
CA GLY A 355 23.03 -0.13 -3.81
C GLY A 355 22.34 -0.32 -2.47
N VAL A 356 21.48 0.63 -2.11
CA VAL A 356 20.76 0.63 -0.84
C VAL A 356 19.29 0.38 -1.09
N PHE A 357 18.76 -0.59 -0.35
CA PHE A 357 17.40 -1.08 -0.47
C PHE A 357 16.66 -0.84 0.84
N GLN A 358 15.38 -0.49 0.76
CA GLN A 358 14.49 -0.53 1.92
C GLN A 358 14.29 -1.99 2.34
N ARG A 359 14.64 -2.31 3.59
CA ARG A 359 14.46 -3.62 4.20
C ARG A 359 12.97 -3.94 4.33
N VAL A 360 12.53 -5.07 3.79
CA VAL A 360 11.11 -5.42 3.76
C VAL A 360 10.64 -6.10 5.05
N SER A 361 11.53 -6.82 5.76
CA SER A 361 11.16 -7.53 6.99
C SER A 361 10.61 -6.63 8.09
N VAL A 362 11.06 -5.36 8.15
CA VAL A 362 10.57 -4.37 9.13
C VAL A 362 9.24 -3.72 8.76
N LEU A 363 8.70 -3.99 7.57
CA LEU A 363 7.47 -3.38 7.08
C LEU A 363 6.23 -4.21 7.39
N PHE A 364 6.38 -5.42 7.95
CA PHE A 364 5.30 -6.40 8.03
C PHE A 364 4.03 -5.86 8.71
N ASP A 365 4.16 -5.24 9.89
CA ASP A 365 3.00 -4.74 10.62
C ASP A 365 2.31 -3.59 9.87
N TRP A 366 3.09 -2.69 9.27
CA TRP A 366 2.55 -1.62 8.44
C TRP A 366 1.81 -2.17 7.21
N LEU A 367 2.37 -3.17 6.53
CA LEU A 367 1.75 -3.82 5.36
C LEU A 367 0.44 -4.50 5.75
N LYS A 368 0.46 -5.32 6.80
CA LYS A 368 -0.71 -6.04 7.30
C LYS A 368 -1.84 -5.07 7.62
N ASN A 369 -1.56 -4.05 8.43
CA ASN A 369 -2.56 -3.07 8.85
C ASN A 369 -3.08 -2.25 7.65
N SER A 370 -2.20 -1.84 6.73
CA SER A 370 -2.57 -1.04 5.57
C SER A 370 -3.48 -1.81 4.59
N ILE A 371 -3.14 -3.07 4.30
CA ILE A 371 -3.92 -3.94 3.41
C ILE A 371 -5.26 -4.27 4.07
N GLN A 372 -5.27 -4.64 5.36
CA GLN A 372 -6.51 -4.91 6.10
C GLN A 372 -7.46 -3.72 6.10
N ALA A 373 -6.97 -2.52 6.39
CA ALA A 373 -7.78 -1.31 6.35
C ALA A 373 -8.39 -1.08 4.95
N ASP A 374 -7.61 -1.27 3.88
CA ASP A 374 -8.09 -1.06 2.51
C ASP A 374 -9.06 -2.13 2.00
N LEU A 375 -8.95 -3.37 2.47
CA LEU A 375 -9.91 -4.42 2.16
C LEU A 375 -11.21 -4.22 2.94
N ARG A 376 -11.15 -3.80 4.21
CA ARG A 376 -12.32 -3.42 5.02
C ARG A 376 -13.08 -2.25 4.39
N ASP A 377 -12.38 -1.17 4.02
CA ASP A 377 -12.98 0.01 3.37
C ASP A 377 -13.69 -0.34 2.04
N GLY A 378 -13.12 -1.26 1.25
CA GLY A 378 -13.74 -1.72 0.01
C GLY A 378 -14.98 -2.57 0.23
N PHE A 379 -15.02 -3.32 1.33
CA PHE A 379 -16.15 -4.16 1.71
C PHE A 379 -17.35 -3.39 2.26
N LEU A 380 -17.11 -2.26 2.94
CA LEU A 380 -18.15 -1.38 3.48
C LEU A 380 -18.80 -0.47 2.44
N ARG A 381 -18.17 -0.28 1.27
CA ARG A 381 -18.68 0.57 0.18
C ARG A 381 -19.49 -0.19 -0.88
N ASN A 382 -19.46 -1.52 -0.83
CA ASN A 382 -20.29 -2.45 -1.61
C ASN A 382 -21.31 -3.09 -0.67
#